data_AF-A0A7Y2BJV0-F1
#
_entry.id   AF-A0A7Y2BJV0-F1
#
_cell.length_a   1.000
_cell.length_b   1.000
_cell.length_c   1.000
_cell.angle_alpha   90.00
_cell.angle_beta   90.00
_cell.angle_gamma   90.00
#
_symmetry.space_group_name_H-M   'P 1'
#
loop_
_entity.id
_entity.type
_entity.pdbx_description
1 polymer ?
#
loop_
_entity_poly.entity_id
_entity_poly.type
_entity_poly.pdbx_seq_one_letter_code
_entity_poly.pdbx_strand_id
1 'polypeptide(L)'
;YLLDNMVWMISDSTGIMPSVASAAGFEQTSYGWFEKPFLPGAGSQGSREFRKLYKSQKRRKLGYRYGYPDGSEAKHSHMIVTRKKK
;
A
#
# COMPACT_ATOMS: atom_id res chain seq x y z
N TYR A 1 7.78 -0.57 -17.09
CA TYR A 1 6.72 0.18 -17.79
C TYR A 1 5.92 1.09 -16.86
N LEU A 2 5.15 0.58 -15.87
CA LEU A 2 4.29 1.46 -15.05
C LEU A 2 5.10 2.52 -14.30
N LEU A 3 6.10 2.12 -13.51
CA LEU A 3 6.92 3.05 -12.72
C LEU A 3 7.69 4.06 -13.58
N ASP A 4 8.06 3.69 -14.80
CA ASP A 4 8.77 4.57 -15.73
C ASP A 4 7.89 5.72 -16.25
N ASN A 5 6.57 5.49 -16.33
CA ASN A 5 5.59 6.42 -16.89
C ASN A 5 4.63 7.01 -15.84
N MET A 6 4.77 6.62 -14.58
CA MET A 6 3.88 7.03 -13.50
C MET A 6 4.41 8.29 -12.80
N VAL A 7 3.53 9.24 -12.51
CA VAL A 7 3.83 10.39 -11.63
C VAL A 7 3.32 10.12 -10.22
N TRP A 8 2.09 9.59 -10.14
CA TRP A 8 1.47 9.17 -8.89
C TRP A 8 0.48 8.02 -9.14
N MET A 9 0.18 7.26 -8.09
CA MET A 9 -0.84 6.21 -8.09
C MET A 9 -1.47 6.12 -6.70
N ILE A 10 -2.78 5.87 -6.66
CA ILE A 10 -3.48 5.41 -5.46
C ILE A 10 -3.83 3.94 -5.65
N SER A 11 -3.59 3.12 -4.61
CA SER A 11 -3.99 1.71 -4.56
C SER A 11 -4.84 1.42 -3.33
N ASP A 12 -5.90 0.64 -3.52
CA ASP A 12 -6.81 0.08 -2.52
C ASP A 12 -6.48 -1.38 -2.15
N SER A 13 -5.53 -2.00 -2.85
CA SER A 13 -5.01 -3.35 -2.55
C SER A 13 -3.52 -3.26 -2.23
N THR A 14 -2.69 -4.15 -2.79
CA THR A 14 -1.24 -4.19 -2.57
C THR A 14 -0.41 -3.39 -3.58
N GLY A 15 -0.99 -2.63 -4.51
CA GLY A 15 -0.27 -1.68 -5.39
C GLY A 15 1.11 -2.15 -5.91
N ILE A 16 2.10 -1.25 -5.83
CA ILE A 16 3.52 -1.56 -6.09
C ILE A 16 4.21 -1.87 -4.76
N MET A 17 4.97 -2.97 -4.70
CA MET A 17 5.72 -3.37 -3.51
C MET A 17 6.68 -2.25 -3.04
N PRO A 18 6.82 -1.99 -1.72
CA PRO A 18 7.63 -0.89 -1.21
C PRO A 18 9.10 -0.92 -1.64
N SER A 19 9.72 -2.10 -1.68
CA SER A 19 11.09 -2.26 -2.17
C SER A 19 11.23 -1.83 -3.64
N VAL A 20 10.31 -2.27 -4.49
CA VAL A 20 10.28 -1.96 -5.93
C VAL A 20 10.00 -0.47 -6.16
N ALA A 21 9.02 0.11 -5.45
CA ALA A 21 8.71 1.53 -5.54
C ALA A 21 9.90 2.39 -5.11
N SER A 22 10.55 2.06 -3.99
CA SER A 22 11.71 2.81 -3.49
C SER A 22 12.91 2.72 -4.44
N ALA A 23 13.18 1.54 -5.01
CA ALA A 23 14.24 1.34 -5.99
C ALA A 23 14.03 2.18 -7.27
N ALA A 24 12.77 2.42 -7.65
CA ALA A 24 12.41 3.27 -8.78
C ALA A 24 12.32 4.77 -8.44
N GLY A 25 12.74 5.20 -7.25
CA GLY A 25 12.72 6.62 -6.85
C GLY A 25 11.36 7.13 -6.40
N PHE A 26 10.43 6.25 -6.04
CA PHE A 26 9.13 6.62 -5.48
C PHE A 26 9.12 6.53 -3.96
N GLU A 27 8.24 7.31 -3.35
CA GLU A 27 7.86 7.18 -1.94
C GLU A 27 6.39 6.76 -1.83
N GLN A 28 6.08 6.08 -0.73
CA GLN A 28 4.73 5.60 -0.45
C GLN A 28 4.22 6.18 0.86
N THR A 29 3.00 6.68 0.85
CA THR A 29 2.29 7.18 2.04
C THR A 29 1.10 6.28 2.32
N SER A 30 1.04 5.71 3.52
CA SER A 30 -0.06 4.83 3.95
C SER A 30 -1.15 5.58 4.71
N TYR A 31 -2.40 5.20 4.43
CA TYR A 31 -3.61 5.62 5.13
C TYR A 31 -4.39 4.39 5.57
N GLY A 32 -5.05 4.49 6.73
CA GLY A 32 -5.80 3.39 7.34
C GLY A 32 -4.89 2.36 8.02
N TRP A 33 -5.28 1.10 7.93
CA TRP A 33 -4.60 -0.03 8.58
C TRP A 33 -4.61 -1.25 7.68
N PHE A 34 -3.49 -1.98 7.65
CA PHE A 34 -3.32 -3.15 6.80
C PHE A 34 -2.63 -4.29 7.56
N GLU A 35 -3.27 -5.46 7.60
CA GLU A 35 -2.71 -6.66 8.23
C GLU A 35 -2.32 -7.72 7.21
N LYS A 36 -3.22 -7.98 6.26
CA LYS A 36 -3.01 -8.99 5.23
C LYS A 36 -3.75 -8.64 3.94
N PRO A 37 -3.26 -9.09 2.77
CA PRO A 37 -3.94 -8.87 1.50
C PRO A 37 -5.32 -9.53 1.48
N PHE A 38 -6.26 -8.90 0.79
CA PHE A 38 -7.60 -9.44 0.58
C PHE A 38 -7.64 -10.47 -0.55
N LEU A 39 -6.98 -10.17 -1.67
CA LEU A 39 -6.95 -11.04 -2.83
C LEU A 39 -5.89 -12.16 -2.66
N PRO A 40 -6.19 -13.38 -3.11
CA PRO A 40 -5.20 -14.44 -3.20
C PRO A 40 -4.09 -14.07 -4.19
N GLY A 41 -2.87 -14.58 -3.99
CA GLY A 41 -1.73 -14.35 -4.88
C GLY A 41 -0.82 -13.18 -4.47
N ALA A 42 -1.18 -12.40 -3.46
CA ALA A 42 -0.24 -11.49 -2.82
C ALA A 42 0.82 -12.30 -2.06
N GLY A 43 1.99 -12.48 -2.69
CA GLY A 43 3.09 -13.29 -2.15
C GLY A 43 3.48 -12.89 -0.71
N SER A 44 4.06 -13.84 0.01
CA SER A 44 4.40 -13.68 1.43
C SER A 44 5.35 -12.49 1.67
N GLN A 45 6.23 -12.20 0.71
CA GLN A 45 7.16 -11.07 0.77
C GLN A 45 6.42 -9.73 0.68
N GLY A 46 5.59 -9.52 -0.35
CA GLY A 46 4.83 -8.27 -0.49
C GLY A 46 3.98 -7.97 0.75
N SER A 47 3.32 -9.00 1.31
CA SER A 47 2.55 -8.89 2.55
C SER A 47 3.40 -8.39 3.74
N ARG A 48 4.64 -8.89 3.89
CA ARG A 48 5.57 -8.43 4.94
C ARG A 48 5.99 -6.98 4.72
N GLU A 49 6.29 -6.61 3.48
CA GLU A 49 6.72 -5.24 3.16
C GLU A 49 5.61 -4.22 3.41
N PHE A 50 4.36 -4.52 3.04
CA PHE A 50 3.24 -3.64 3.34
C PHE A 50 3.00 -3.51 4.84
N ARG A 51 2.99 -4.61 5.60
CA ARG A 51 2.91 -4.52 7.07
C ARG A 51 4.01 -3.63 7.65
N LYS A 52 5.24 -3.74 7.15
CA LYS A 52 6.35 -2.89 7.58
C LYS A 52 6.11 -1.42 7.20
N LEU A 53 5.65 -1.13 5.98
CA LEU A 53 5.32 0.22 5.52
C LEU A 53 4.28 0.87 6.45
N TYR A 54 3.14 0.21 6.68
CA TYR A 54 2.06 0.74 7.51
C TYR A 54 2.50 0.96 8.97
N LYS A 55 3.32 0.06 9.53
CA LYS A 55 3.88 0.21 10.88
C LYS A 55 4.93 1.31 11.00
N SER A 56 5.65 1.62 9.92
CA SER A 56 6.71 2.62 9.92
C SER A 56 6.20 4.07 9.94
N GLN A 57 4.93 4.29 9.64
CA GLN A 57 4.34 5.62 9.53
C GLN A 57 3.32 5.87 10.62
N LYS A 58 3.22 7.14 11.08
CA LYS A 58 2.10 7.54 11.93
C LYS A 58 0.78 7.24 11.21
N ARG A 59 -0.11 6.50 11.88
CA ARG A 59 -1.40 6.10 11.31
C ARG A 59 -2.22 7.34 10.92
N ARG A 60 -2.56 7.43 9.64
CA ARG A 60 -3.50 8.44 9.10
C ARG A 60 -4.87 7.79 9.00
N LYS A 61 -5.85 8.30 9.75
CA LYS A 61 -7.21 7.74 9.73
C LYS A 61 -7.82 7.92 8.33
N LEU A 62 -8.40 6.84 7.80
CA LEU A 62 -9.22 6.88 6.60
C LEU A 62 -10.69 6.82 7.06
N GLY A 63 -11.43 7.90 6.83
CA GLY A 63 -12.80 8.08 7.35
C GLY A 63 -13.88 7.33 6.56
N TYR A 64 -13.49 6.66 5.48
CA TYR A 64 -14.38 5.98 4.55
C TYR A 64 -13.69 4.73 4.00
N ARG A 65 -14.46 3.84 3.38
CA ARG A 65 -13.93 2.69 2.64
C ARG A 65 -13.47 3.15 1.26
N TYR A 66 -12.22 2.84 0.92
CA TYR A 66 -11.67 3.04 -0.41
C TYR A 66 -11.37 1.67 -1.00
N GLY A 67 -12.16 1.25 -1.99
CA GLY A 67 -11.95 -0.01 -2.69
C GLY A 67 -12.01 -1.26 -1.80
N TYR A 68 -11.10 -2.21 -2.03
CA TYR A 68 -11.04 -3.44 -1.22
C TYR A 68 -10.65 -3.15 0.25
N PRO A 69 -11.34 -3.76 1.24
CA PRO A 69 -10.79 -3.82 2.58
C PRO A 69 -9.58 -4.76 2.61
N ASP A 70 -8.80 -4.75 3.69
CA ASP A 70 -7.78 -5.75 3.88
C ASP A 70 -8.39 -7.15 4.12
N GLY A 71 -7.56 -8.19 4.06
CA GLY A 71 -8.01 -9.57 4.19
C GLY A 71 -8.39 -9.98 5.61
N SER A 72 -8.14 -9.15 6.63
CA SER A 72 -8.43 -9.44 8.05
C SER A 72 -9.92 -9.74 8.29
N GLU A 73 -10.25 -10.27 9.47
CA GLU A 73 -11.65 -10.42 9.89
C GLU A 73 -12.32 -9.06 10.09
N ALA A 74 -11.60 -8.09 10.62
CA ALA A 74 -12.08 -6.74 10.86
C ALA A 74 -12.24 -5.88 9.58
N LYS A 75 -11.75 -6.36 8.43
CA LYS A 75 -11.90 -5.73 7.11
C LYS A 75 -11.50 -4.24 7.11
N HIS A 76 -10.28 -3.98 7.58
CA HIS A 76 -9.77 -2.63 7.73
C HIS A 76 -9.73 -1.90 6.39
N SER A 77 -10.13 -0.63 6.40
CA SER A 77 -9.97 0.24 5.22
C SER A 77 -8.54 0.73 5.14
N HIS A 78 -7.97 0.70 3.94
CA HIS A 78 -6.60 1.11 3.71
C HIS A 78 -6.42 1.72 2.34
N MET A 79 -5.39 2.55 2.20
CA MET A 79 -5.04 3.20 0.95
C MET A 79 -3.54 3.50 0.94
N ILE A 80 -2.90 3.34 -0.21
CA ILE A 80 -1.50 3.71 -0.42
C ILE A 80 -1.43 4.72 -1.55
N VAL A 81 -0.78 5.84 -1.29
CA VAL A 81 -0.39 6.80 -2.32
C VAL A 81 1.08 6.59 -2.64
N THR A 82 1.39 6.28 -3.89
CA THR A 82 2.77 6.17 -4.41
C THR A 82 3.05 7.37 -5.30
N ARG A 83 4.14 8.10 -5.08
CA ARG A 83 4.53 9.29 -5.89
C ARG A 83 6.04 9.40 -6.03
N LYS A 84 6.53 10.06 -7.08
CA LYS A 84 7.97 10.33 -7.24
C LYS A 84 8.48 11.12 -6.02
N LYS A 85 9.65 10.72 -5.50
CA LYS A 85 10.37 11.52 -4.48
C LYS A 85 10.73 12.87 -5.11
N LYS A 86 10.54 13.94 -4.34
CA LYS A 86 11.04 15.27 -4.70
C LYS A 86 12.51 15.39 -4.32
#